data_AF-A0AAW2KLI7-F1
#
_entry.id   AF-A0AAW2KLI7-F1
#
_cell.length_a   1.000
_cell.length_b   1.000
_cell.length_c   1.000
_cell.angle_alpha   90.00
_cell.angle_beta   90.00
_cell.angle_gamma   90.00
#
_symmetry.space_group_name_H-M   'P 1'
#
loop_
_entity.id
_entity.type
_entity.pdbx_description
1 polymer ?
#
loop_
_entity_poly.entity_id
_entity_poly.type
_entity_poly.pdbx_seq_one_letter_code
_entity_poly.pdbx_strand_id
1 'polypeptide(L)'
;MPPPLHGADQVIVVSPPHRRPGEVHVIVGPMFAGKTTALLRHVMAEADTGRTVAMIKSSKDTRYAADEVVTHDGTKFPCWPLSDLLSFKHKLGADAYHKLDVIGIDEAQFFGDLYDFCCEAADLDGKTVVVAGLDGDYLR
;
A
#
# COMPACT_ATOMS: atom_id res chain seq x y z
N MET A 1 51.42 -33.46 -9.02
CA MET A 1 50.48 -32.67 -9.82
C MET A 1 49.22 -32.47 -8.99
N PRO A 2 48.77 -31.24 -8.74
CA PRO A 2 47.48 -31.02 -8.07
C PRO A 2 46.33 -31.25 -9.06
N PRO A 3 45.12 -31.62 -8.59
CA PRO A 3 43.95 -31.76 -9.45
C PRO A 3 43.42 -30.37 -9.89
N PRO A 4 42.69 -30.29 -11.02
CA PRO A 4 42.14 -29.04 -11.50
C PRO A 4 40.95 -28.60 -10.64
N LEU A 5 40.97 -27.34 -10.20
CA LEU A 5 39.81 -26.64 -9.66
C LEU A 5 38.95 -26.15 -10.84
N HIS A 6 37.81 -26.81 -11.07
CA HIS A 6 36.62 -26.22 -11.70
C HIS A 6 35.54 -26.30 -10.60
N GLY A 7 34.91 -25.23 -10.15
CA GLY A 7 34.39 -24.12 -10.94
C GLY A 7 32.87 -24.29 -11.05
N ALA A 8 32.17 -24.21 -9.92
CA ALA A 8 30.74 -23.96 -9.83
C ALA A 8 30.46 -23.48 -8.40
N ASP A 9 30.55 -22.17 -8.19
CA ASP A 9 29.92 -21.52 -7.05
C ASP A 9 28.43 -21.89 -7.10
N GLN A 10 28.01 -22.83 -6.23
CA GLN A 10 26.61 -22.89 -5.85
C GLN A 10 26.34 -21.60 -5.11
N VAL A 11 25.76 -20.63 -5.82
CA VAL A 11 25.08 -19.51 -5.20
C VAL A 11 23.97 -20.13 -4.36
N ILE A 12 24.24 -20.29 -3.06
CA ILE A 12 23.19 -20.57 -2.09
C ILE A 12 22.35 -19.30 -2.08
N VAL A 13 21.25 -19.32 -2.85
CA VAL A 13 20.20 -18.31 -2.73
C VAL A 13 19.58 -18.57 -1.36
N VAL A 14 20.11 -17.90 -0.34
CA VAL A 14 19.50 -17.86 0.98
C VAL A 14 18.26 -16.99 0.82
N SER A 15 17.13 -17.64 0.51
CA SER A 15 15.82 -16.98 0.55
C SER A 15 15.67 -16.35 1.93
N PRO A 16 15.35 -15.04 2.03
CA PRO A 16 15.15 -14.41 3.33
C PRO A 16 14.09 -15.17 4.14
N PRO A 17 14.17 -15.19 5.48
CA PRO A 17 13.22 -15.90 6.33
C PRO A 17 11.82 -15.49 5.93
N HIS A 18 10.95 -16.47 5.63
CA HIS A 18 9.61 -16.32 5.05
C HIS A 18 8.97 -14.96 5.34
N ARG A 19 9.28 -13.97 4.50
CA ARG A 19 8.44 -12.77 4.42
C ARG A 19 7.11 -13.29 3.92
N ARG A 20 6.03 -12.94 4.62
CA ARG A 20 4.68 -13.20 4.09
C ARG A 20 4.66 -12.64 2.66
N PRO A 21 4.12 -13.39 1.68
CA PRO A 21 3.95 -12.85 0.35
C PRO A 21 3.19 -11.53 0.44
N GLY A 22 3.51 -10.57 -0.43
CA GLY A 22 2.73 -9.35 -0.54
C GLY A 22 1.28 -9.68 -0.91
N GLU A 23 0.38 -8.80 -0.51
CA GLU A 23 -1.06 -9.00 -0.70
C GLU A 23 -1.69 -7.71 -1.20
N VAL A 24 -2.67 -7.81 -2.08
CA VAL A 24 -3.50 -6.68 -2.50
C VAL A 24 -4.95 -6.99 -2.16
N HIS A 25 -5.53 -6.18 -1.28
CA HIS A 25 -6.94 -6.26 -0.88
C HIS A 25 -7.68 -5.09 -1.52
N VAL A 26 -8.82 -5.37 -2.15
CA VAL A 26 -9.56 -4.36 -2.91
C VAL A 26 -10.97 -4.20 -2.34
N ILE A 27 -11.33 -2.96 -2.01
CA ILE A 27 -12.62 -2.53 -1.49
C ILE A 27 -13.25 -1.59 -2.53
N VAL A 28 -14.18 -2.11 -3.31
CA VAL A 28 -14.84 -1.37 -4.39
C VAL A 28 -16.33 -1.22 -4.16
N GLY A 29 -16.91 -0.18 -4.75
CA GLY A 29 -18.33 0.11 -4.66
C GLY A 29 -18.65 1.59 -4.89
N PRO A 30 -19.94 1.95 -4.96
CA PRO A 30 -20.37 3.30 -5.29
C PRO A 30 -20.00 4.30 -4.19
N MET A 31 -20.13 5.61 -4.49
CA MET A 31 -20.05 6.65 -3.48
C MET A 31 -21.03 6.36 -2.33
N PHE A 32 -20.65 6.69 -1.09
CA PHE A 32 -21.43 6.46 0.14
C PHE A 32 -21.58 4.99 0.58
N ALA A 33 -20.94 4.02 -0.08
CA ALA A 33 -20.92 2.62 0.34
C ALA A 33 -20.05 2.33 1.59
N GLY A 34 -19.49 3.35 2.24
CA GLY A 34 -18.65 3.18 3.44
C GLY A 34 -17.25 2.60 3.19
N LYS A 35 -16.74 2.68 1.95
CA LYS A 35 -15.42 2.13 1.56
C LYS A 35 -14.27 2.65 2.40
N THR A 36 -14.18 3.97 2.57
CA THR A 36 -13.18 4.63 3.42
C THR A 36 -13.21 4.11 4.86
N THR A 37 -14.42 3.88 5.41
CA THR A 37 -14.58 3.29 6.74
C THR A 37 -14.09 1.84 6.79
N ALA A 38 -14.40 1.04 5.76
CA ALA A 38 -13.93 -0.35 5.68
C ALA A 38 -12.39 -0.42 5.53
N LEU A 39 -11.81 0.45 4.68
CA LEU A 39 -10.37 0.59 4.52
C LEU A 39 -9.71 0.97 5.85
N LEU A 40 -10.21 2.01 6.54
CA LEU A 40 -9.63 2.42 7.80
C LEU A 40 -9.71 1.32 8.85
N ARG A 41 -10.85 0.62 8.96
CA ARG A 41 -11.00 -0.51 9.88
C ARG A 41 -9.99 -1.63 9.61
N HIS A 42 -9.73 -1.94 8.33
CA HIS A 42 -8.72 -2.93 7.95
C HIS A 42 -7.32 -2.47 8.37
N VAL A 43 -6.92 -1.24 7.99
CA VAL A 43 -5.61 -0.68 8.32
C VAL A 43 -5.39 -0.60 9.83
N MET A 44 -6.41 -0.19 10.60
CA MET A 44 -6.34 -0.15 12.06
C MET A 44 -6.23 -1.54 12.68
N ALA A 45 -6.97 -2.53 12.17
CA ALA A 45 -6.85 -3.91 12.65
C ALA A 45 -5.42 -4.47 12.45
N GLU A 46 -4.77 -4.14 11.32
CA GLU A 46 -3.37 -4.50 11.10
C GLU A 46 -2.43 -3.77 12.07
N ALA A 47 -2.65 -2.47 12.30
CA ALA A 47 -1.88 -1.70 13.28
C ALA A 47 -2.00 -2.28 14.71
N ASP A 48 -3.19 -2.73 15.10
CA ASP A 48 -3.46 -3.35 16.41
C ASP A 48 -2.70 -4.69 16.58
N THR A 49 -2.26 -5.33 15.49
CA THR A 49 -1.37 -6.50 15.54
C THR A 49 0.12 -6.13 15.67
N GLY A 50 0.44 -4.85 15.75
CA GLY A 50 1.81 -4.34 15.85
C GLY A 50 2.50 -4.11 14.50
N ARG A 51 1.77 -4.23 13.38
CA ARG A 51 2.30 -3.93 12.05
C ARG A 51 2.36 -2.42 11.84
N THR A 52 3.38 -1.96 11.13
CA THR A 52 3.53 -0.55 10.78
C THR A 52 2.70 -0.22 9.55
N VAL A 53 1.89 0.85 9.65
CA VAL A 53 0.90 1.17 8.63
C VAL A 53 1.05 2.60 8.13
N ALA A 54 0.68 2.83 6.87
CA ALA A 54 0.51 4.16 6.31
C ALA A 54 -0.81 4.25 5.55
N MET A 55 -1.44 5.42 5.61
CA MET A 55 -2.65 5.72 4.85
C MET A 55 -2.32 6.80 3.81
N ILE A 56 -2.76 6.59 2.57
CA ILE A 56 -2.61 7.50 1.45
C ILE A 56 -4.00 7.89 0.97
N LYS A 57 -4.16 9.17 0.63
CA LYS A 57 -5.35 9.67 -0.07
C LYS A 57 -4.94 10.43 -1.31
N SER A 58 -5.79 10.43 -2.33
CA SER A 58 -5.55 11.29 -3.49
C SER A 58 -5.74 12.75 -3.13
N SER A 59 -4.75 13.60 -3.45
CA SER A 59 -4.89 15.06 -3.37
C SER A 59 -5.78 15.62 -4.49
N LYS A 60 -6.09 14.81 -5.51
CA LYS A 60 -7.03 15.16 -6.59
C LYS A 60 -8.48 15.10 -6.11
N ASP A 61 -8.76 14.41 -5.01
CA ASP A 61 -10.06 14.47 -4.37
C ASP A 61 -10.18 15.73 -3.49
N THR A 62 -10.91 16.73 -3.98
CA THR A 62 -11.14 18.02 -3.30
C THR A 62 -12.40 18.05 -2.45
N ARG A 63 -13.12 16.93 -2.33
CA ARG A 63 -14.42 16.86 -1.63
C ARG A 63 -14.28 16.87 -0.10
N TYR A 64 -13.12 16.51 0.44
CA TYR A 64 -12.86 16.38 1.90
C TYR A 64 -11.47 16.95 2.28
N ALA A 65 -11.29 17.32 3.56
CA ALA A 65 -10.07 17.96 4.10
C ALA A 65 -8.77 17.27 3.68
N ALA A 66 -7.72 18.04 3.35
CA ALA A 66 -6.55 17.55 2.61
C ALA A 66 -5.66 16.56 3.38
N ASP A 67 -5.69 16.57 4.71
CA ASP A 67 -4.68 15.96 5.59
C ASP A 67 -5.20 14.80 6.46
N GLU A 68 -6.51 14.57 6.49
CA GLU A 68 -7.12 13.52 7.31
C GLU A 68 -8.10 12.66 6.51
N VAL A 69 -8.07 11.36 6.79
CA VAL A 69 -9.19 10.48 6.47
C VAL A 69 -10.16 10.54 7.64
N VAL A 70 -11.31 11.13 7.40
CA VAL A 70 -12.38 11.28 8.39
C VAL A 70 -13.45 10.25 8.09
N THR A 71 -13.61 9.29 8.99
CA THR A 71 -14.80 8.42 8.95
C THR A 71 -16.04 9.20 9.37
N HIS A 72 -17.21 8.74 8.91
CA HIS A 72 -18.51 9.27 9.36
C HIS A 72 -18.64 9.30 10.91
N ASP A 73 -17.92 8.42 11.61
CA ASP A 73 -17.94 8.29 13.06
C ASP A 73 -16.96 9.26 13.77
N GLY A 74 -16.31 10.17 13.04
CA GLY A 74 -15.46 11.23 13.59
C GLY A 74 -14.02 10.83 13.92
N THR A 75 -13.62 9.58 13.66
CA THR A 75 -12.23 9.14 13.80
C THR A 75 -11.37 9.76 12.69
N LYS A 76 -10.30 10.47 13.09
CA LYS A 76 -9.30 11.08 12.22
C LYS A 76 -8.05 10.21 12.21
N PHE A 77 -7.64 9.75 11.04
CA PHE A 77 -6.40 9.00 10.85
C PHE A 77 -5.42 9.81 9.99
N PRO A 78 -4.17 10.02 10.44
CA PRO A 78 -3.17 10.74 9.65
C PRO A 78 -2.94 10.06 8.30
N CYS A 79 -2.91 10.85 7.23
CA CYS A 79 -2.73 10.31 5.88
C CYS A 79 -1.78 11.17 5.05
N TRP A 80 -1.26 10.57 3.99
CA TRP A 80 -0.40 11.21 3.00
C TRP A 80 -1.24 11.65 1.80
N PRO A 81 -1.48 12.96 1.61
CA PRO A 81 -2.11 13.44 0.38
C PRO A 81 -1.11 13.40 -0.78
N LEU A 82 -1.42 12.60 -1.80
CA LEU A 82 -0.55 12.41 -2.97
C LEU A 82 -1.31 12.58 -4.29
N SER A 83 -0.63 13.11 -5.30
CA SER A 83 -1.11 13.16 -6.69
C SER A 83 -0.81 11.88 -7.48
N ASP A 84 0.22 11.15 -7.05
CA ASP A 84 0.84 9.99 -7.67
C ASP A 84 1.42 9.12 -6.55
N LEU A 85 1.23 7.80 -6.66
CA LEU A 85 1.64 6.81 -5.65
C LEU A 85 3.14 6.51 -5.73
N LEU A 86 3.73 6.54 -6.93
CA LEU A 86 5.15 6.22 -7.11
C LEU A 86 6.09 7.22 -6.43
N SER A 87 5.65 8.45 -6.12
CA SER A 87 6.45 9.38 -5.29
C SER A 87 6.42 9.06 -3.79
N PHE A 88 5.53 8.17 -3.32
CA PHE A 88 5.33 7.92 -1.89
C PHE A 88 6.61 7.48 -1.20
N LYS A 89 7.31 6.49 -1.77
CA LYS A 89 8.55 5.93 -1.23
C LYS A 89 9.64 6.98 -1.07
N HIS A 90 9.78 7.88 -2.05
CA HIS A 90 10.74 8.98 -1.99
C HIS A 90 10.32 10.05 -0.95
N LYS A 91 9.04 10.43 -0.91
CA LYS A 91 8.52 11.45 0.01
C LYS A 91 8.56 11.02 1.48
N LEU A 92 8.26 9.75 1.75
CA LEU A 92 8.34 9.16 3.09
C LEU A 92 9.80 8.93 3.52
N GLY A 93 10.69 8.69 2.54
CA GLY A 93 12.07 8.27 2.75
C GLY A 93 12.19 6.75 2.76
N ALA A 94 13.23 6.25 2.08
CA ALA A 94 13.41 4.82 1.85
C ALA A 94 13.43 3.99 3.14
N ASP A 95 14.15 4.44 4.18
CA ASP A 95 14.24 3.73 5.45
C ASP A 95 12.89 3.60 6.16
N ALA A 96 12.08 4.66 6.13
CA ALA A 96 10.75 4.66 6.71
C ALA A 96 9.80 3.79 5.89
N TYR A 97 9.86 3.87 4.56
CA TYR A 97 9.09 3.01 3.66
C TYR A 97 9.43 1.53 3.83
N HIS A 98 10.70 1.15 3.99
CA HIS A 98 11.08 -0.24 4.18
C HIS A 98 10.57 -0.83 5.49
N LYS A 99 10.33 0.00 6.50
CA LYS A 99 9.72 -0.44 7.77
C LYS A 99 8.23 -0.72 7.62
N LEU A 100 7.52 -0.05 6.69
CA LEU A 100 6.08 -0.22 6.49
C LEU A 100 5.71 -1.65 6.09
N ASP A 101 4.73 -2.20 6.81
CA ASP A 101 4.14 -3.51 6.53
C ASP A 101 2.85 -3.40 5.71
N VAL A 102 2.06 -2.33 5.94
CA VAL A 102 0.74 -2.13 5.33
C VAL A 102 0.59 -0.72 4.77
N ILE A 103 0.01 -0.62 3.56
CA ILE A 103 -0.30 0.64 2.89
C ILE A 103 -1.78 0.66 2.51
N GLY A 104 -2.54 1.55 3.15
CA GLY A 104 -3.92 1.85 2.78
C GLY A 104 -3.96 2.96 1.72
N ILE A 105 -4.77 2.79 0.68
CA ILE A 105 -4.94 3.76 -0.41
C ILE A 105 -6.43 4.05 -0.55
N ASP A 106 -6.85 5.28 -0.26
CA ASP A 106 -8.21 5.74 -0.47
C ASP A 106 -8.35 6.52 -1.79
N GLU A 107 -9.57 6.51 -2.32
CA GLU A 107 -9.95 7.18 -3.57
C GLU A 107 -9.04 6.76 -4.75
N ALA A 108 -8.77 5.45 -4.83
CA ALA A 108 -7.78 4.83 -5.71
C ALA A 108 -8.00 5.13 -7.19
N GLN A 109 -9.25 5.38 -7.61
CA GLN A 109 -9.60 5.71 -8.98
C GLN A 109 -8.93 7.01 -9.51
N PHE A 110 -8.37 7.85 -8.63
CA PHE A 110 -7.65 9.06 -9.03
C PHE A 110 -6.14 8.84 -9.30
N PHE A 111 -5.61 7.64 -9.02
CA PHE A 111 -4.21 7.29 -9.24
C PHE A 111 -4.04 6.50 -10.53
N GLY A 112 -3.42 7.12 -11.53
CA GLY A 112 -3.12 6.47 -12.81
C GLY A 112 -1.97 5.46 -12.72
N ASP A 113 -1.19 5.52 -11.65
CA ASP A 113 -0.03 4.67 -11.35
C ASP A 113 -0.32 3.60 -10.28
N LEU A 114 -1.59 3.35 -9.97
CA LEU A 114 -2.02 2.37 -8.97
C LEU A 114 -1.52 0.96 -9.25
N TYR A 115 -1.61 0.51 -10.50
CA TYR A 115 -1.17 -0.84 -10.89
C TYR A 115 0.32 -1.03 -10.65
N ASP A 116 1.15 -0.12 -11.18
CA ASP A 116 2.60 -0.18 -11.05
C ASP A 116 3.03 -0.11 -9.57
N PHE A 117 2.36 0.76 -8.79
CA PHE A 117 2.59 0.84 -7.36
C PHE A 117 2.24 -0.47 -6.63
N CYS A 118 1.11 -1.10 -6.94
CA CYS A 118 0.72 -2.38 -6.35
C CYS A 118 1.73 -3.49 -6.68
N CYS A 119 2.19 -3.57 -7.92
CA CYS A 119 3.23 -4.52 -8.31
C CYS A 119 4.54 -4.29 -7.56
N GLU A 120 5.01 -3.05 -7.45
CA GLU A 120 6.23 -2.75 -6.67
C GLU A 120 6.04 -3.07 -5.19
N ALA A 121 4.98 -2.54 -4.57
CA ALA A 121 4.77 -2.64 -3.13
C ALA A 121 4.46 -4.08 -2.68
N ALA A 122 3.60 -4.81 -3.38
CA ALA A 122 3.22 -6.17 -3.01
C ALA A 122 4.25 -7.19 -3.52
N ASP A 123 4.50 -7.24 -4.83
CA ASP A 123 5.28 -8.33 -5.42
C ASP A 123 6.78 -8.21 -5.12
N LEU A 124 7.33 -6.99 -5.11
CA LEU A 124 8.76 -6.76 -4.91
C LEU A 124 9.11 -6.45 -3.45
N ASP A 125 8.35 -5.56 -2.80
CA ASP A 125 8.65 -5.10 -1.45
C ASP A 125 7.98 -5.95 -0.34
N GLY A 126 7.04 -6.83 -0.70
CA GLY A 126 6.38 -7.77 0.22
C GLY A 126 5.39 -7.11 1.19
N LYS A 127 4.74 -6.02 0.76
CA LYS A 127 3.78 -5.26 1.60
C LYS A 127 2.36 -5.74 1.40
N THR A 128 1.52 -5.52 2.41
CA THR A 128 0.06 -5.61 2.26
C THR A 128 -0.46 -4.26 1.78
N VAL A 129 -1.11 -4.23 0.62
CA VAL A 129 -1.74 -3.03 0.07
C VAL A 129 -3.26 -3.19 0.17
N VAL A 130 -3.93 -2.26 0.84
CA VAL A 130 -5.40 -2.24 0.95
C VAL A 130 -5.91 -1.04 0.19
N VAL A 131 -6.69 -1.28 -0.86
CA VAL A 131 -7.12 -0.27 -1.83
C VAL A 131 -8.62 -0.06 -1.70
N ALA A 132 -9.05 1.19 -1.57
CA ALA A 132 -10.46 1.58 -1.68
C ALA A 132 -10.67 2.52 -2.86
N GLY A 133 -11.70 2.24 -3.67
CA GLY A 133 -12.00 3.05 -4.84
C GLY A 133 -13.40 2.80 -5.40
N LEU A 134 -13.81 3.62 -6.36
CA LEU A 134 -15.07 3.41 -7.09
C LEU A 134 -14.98 2.19 -8.02
N ASP A 135 -16.09 1.47 -8.17
CA ASP A 135 -16.25 0.37 -9.14
C ASP A 135 -16.63 0.86 -10.54
N GLY A 136 -17.05 2.12 -10.66
CA GLY A 136 -17.47 2.76 -11.90
C GLY A 136 -17.47 4.28 -11.79
N ASP A 137 -17.68 4.95 -12.92
CA ASP A 137 -17.92 6.40 -12.94
C ASP A 137 -19.44 6.69 -12.99
N TYR A 138 -19.85 7.96 -13.02
CA TYR A 138 -21.28 8.31 -13.08
C TYR A 138 -21.98 7.75 -14.34
N LEU A 139 -21.23 7.31 -15.36
CA LEU A 139 -21.74 6.78 -16.60
C LEU A 139 -21.82 5.24 -16.62
N ARG A 140 -21.11 4.53 -15.73
CA ARG A 140 -21.35 3.13 -15.30
C ARG A 140 -20.27 2.65 -14.33
#